data_AF-A0A9W9P585-F1
#
_entry.id   AF-A0A9W9P585-F1
#
_cell.length_a   1.000
_cell.length_b   1.000
_cell.length_c   1.000
_cell.angle_alpha   90.00
_cell.angle_beta   90.00
_cell.angle_gamma   90.00
#
_symmetry.space_group_name_H-M   'P 1'
#
loop_
_entity.id
_entity.type
_entity.pdbx_description
1 polymer ?
#
loop_
_entity_poly.entity_id
_entity_poly.type
_entity_poly.pdbx_seq_one_letter_code
_entity_poly.pdbx_strand_id
1 'polypeptide(L)'
;SSGILIDSPASRPRSSTRGPLDASDDPLSSPGSTNSPTTIQQKFTGGNDFSGSSLQELDPLAPDDLPETLGKDLSFLLRHNIYHQLSHIDIPPPLRSRFLVLDPGESLSANLGILERLLVEGRFLIAAHFAGSILTSSLIATTDIKIIFSLFYTRLACLELSGHTVLAAQESKALEDLNSTFYYIDSSLDPSHQDGHSGGVNEAEHDPFPRHIVPWPLRVLAVRLQSIGFGDPRRSIGGLYEIGLEARRQVMRSDTTEIERGIWKERLADLGIRSVNALVEMGDLDAARRSLEGLQAPETQEETAKLRKALLFLRIGDIDAAQKAFDGPQNSEKAALLKPLISMSDGHYQNAIDEWRALLEDNQRSDGALVAQNLAVCLLYTGQLDEARQLLESQVAANHSFTSLIFNLSTVYELCSDNAGQLKGQLAATISKQHLSGQTNLDRSNADFKL
;
A
#
# COMPACT_ATOMS: atom_id res chain seq x y z
N SER A 1 0.98 -66.87 33.87
CA SER A 1 0.26 -66.32 32.70
C SER A 1 0.31 -64.82 32.75
N SER A 2 1.31 -64.26 32.08
CA SER A 2 1.58 -62.83 32.01
C SER A 2 0.59 -62.19 31.03
N GLY A 3 -0.28 -61.31 31.52
CA GLY A 3 -1.23 -60.55 30.71
C GLY A 3 -0.54 -59.31 30.11
N ILE A 4 -0.53 -59.25 28.79
CA ILE A 4 0.00 -58.15 27.98
C ILE A 4 -1.01 -56.98 28.05
N LEU A 5 -0.57 -55.86 28.63
CA LEU A 5 -1.24 -54.56 28.51
C LEU A 5 -0.93 -53.99 27.12
N ILE A 6 -1.97 -53.80 26.31
CA ILE A 6 -1.89 -53.13 25.02
C ILE A 6 -2.09 -51.64 25.26
N ASP A 7 -1.00 -50.87 25.22
CA ASP A 7 -1.05 -49.41 25.23
C ASP A 7 -1.63 -48.90 23.90
N SER A 8 -2.66 -48.08 23.99
CA SER A 8 -3.24 -47.37 22.85
C SER A 8 -2.32 -46.21 22.43
N PRO A 9 -2.07 -45.99 21.14
CA PRO A 9 -1.20 -44.90 20.70
C PRO A 9 -1.87 -43.55 20.99
N ALA A 10 -1.17 -42.71 21.76
CA ALA A 10 -1.58 -41.34 22.05
C ALA A 10 -1.84 -40.57 20.75
N SER A 11 -3.07 -40.06 20.60
CA SER A 11 -3.45 -39.13 19.55
C SER A 11 -2.53 -37.90 19.63
N ARG A 12 -1.78 -37.63 18.56
CA ARG A 12 -1.08 -36.35 18.39
C ARG A 12 -2.08 -35.20 18.64
N PRO A 13 -1.74 -34.16 19.41
CA PRO A 13 -2.60 -33.00 19.52
C PRO A 13 -2.81 -32.43 18.12
N ARG A 14 -4.07 -32.12 17.78
CA ARG A 14 -4.42 -31.46 16.51
C ARG A 14 -3.56 -30.20 16.40
N SER A 15 -2.73 -30.11 15.36
CA SER A 15 -1.99 -28.87 15.13
C SER A 15 -3.01 -27.75 14.94
N SER A 16 -2.75 -26.61 15.56
CA SER A 16 -3.57 -25.41 15.38
C SER A 16 -3.73 -25.12 13.89
N THR A 17 -4.96 -24.89 13.43
CA THR A 17 -5.26 -24.42 12.07
C THR A 17 -5.03 -22.91 11.93
N ARG A 18 -4.55 -22.24 12.98
CA ARG A 18 -4.26 -20.81 12.96
C ARG A 18 -2.96 -20.58 12.23
N GLY A 19 -3.03 -19.75 11.18
CA GLY A 19 -1.85 -19.36 10.44
C GLY A 19 -0.95 -18.44 11.27
N PRO A 20 0.28 -18.19 10.82
CA PRO A 20 1.27 -17.39 11.54
C PRO A 20 0.83 -15.94 11.80
N LEU A 21 -0.07 -15.39 10.98
CA LEU A 21 -0.70 -14.08 11.22
C LEU A 21 -1.82 -14.12 12.28
N ASP A 22 -2.27 -15.31 12.70
CA ASP A 22 -3.37 -15.55 13.65
C ASP A 22 -2.90 -16.26 14.95
N ALA A 23 -1.59 -16.43 15.15
CA ALA A 23 -1.02 -17.19 16.27
C ALA A 23 -1.08 -16.42 17.60
N SER A 24 -1.33 -17.13 18.71
CA SER A 24 -1.54 -16.54 20.05
C SER A 24 -0.27 -16.08 20.77
N ASP A 25 0.90 -16.58 20.38
CA ASP A 25 2.18 -16.07 20.89
C ASP A 25 2.45 -14.74 20.21
N ASP A 26 2.32 -13.62 20.91
CA ASP A 26 2.39 -12.30 20.31
C ASP A 26 3.83 -11.77 20.28
N PRO A 27 4.50 -11.74 19.10
CA PRO A 27 5.83 -11.13 18.96
C PRO A 27 5.78 -9.59 19.09
N LEU A 28 4.60 -8.97 19.11
CA LEU A 28 4.40 -7.53 19.30
C LEU A 28 4.31 -7.13 20.78
N SER A 29 4.03 -8.09 21.68
CA SER A 29 3.91 -7.88 23.12
C SER A 29 5.30 -7.73 23.78
N SER A 30 5.82 -6.51 23.87
CA SER A 30 6.99 -6.19 24.70
C SER A 30 6.70 -4.92 25.52
N PRO A 31 6.83 -4.94 26.86
CA PRO A 31 6.65 -3.74 27.67
C PRO A 31 7.92 -2.89 27.60
N GLY A 32 7.83 -1.75 26.91
CA GLY A 32 8.85 -0.70 26.95
C GLY A 32 9.80 -0.67 25.75
N SER A 33 9.35 -0.07 24.66
CA SER A 33 10.22 0.68 23.74
C SER A 33 9.37 1.70 22.99
N THR A 34 9.47 2.94 23.45
CA THR A 34 8.96 4.13 22.76
C THR A 34 9.80 4.39 21.52
N ASN A 35 9.31 3.98 20.36
CA ASN A 35 9.65 4.62 19.10
C ASN A 35 8.40 4.63 18.23
N SER A 36 7.92 5.83 17.96
CA SER A 36 6.72 6.10 17.20
C SER A 36 6.86 5.55 15.78
N PRO A 37 5.78 5.06 15.15
CA PRO A 37 5.77 4.90 13.71
C PRO A 37 6.00 6.30 13.12
N THR A 38 7.12 6.46 12.42
CA THR A 38 7.22 7.56 11.49
C THR A 38 6.33 7.10 10.35
N THR A 39 5.12 7.66 10.23
CA THR A 39 4.49 7.71 8.91
C THR A 39 5.63 8.14 8.00
N ILE A 40 5.99 7.35 6.98
CA ILE A 40 6.82 7.83 5.89
C ILE A 40 5.95 8.84 5.14
N GLN A 41 5.60 9.95 5.80
CA GLN A 41 5.67 11.25 5.19
C GLN A 41 7.15 11.36 4.84
N GLN A 42 7.53 10.84 3.68
CA GLN A 42 8.54 11.51 2.90
C GLN A 42 8.02 12.94 2.81
N LYS A 43 8.43 13.77 3.77
CA LYS A 43 8.40 15.21 3.64
C LYS A 43 9.31 15.45 2.46
N PHE A 44 8.73 15.44 1.27
CA PHE A 44 9.28 16.18 0.15
C PHE A 44 9.30 17.62 0.64
N THR A 45 10.38 17.98 1.32
CA THR A 45 10.70 19.36 1.60
C THR A 45 10.67 20.04 0.24
N GLY A 46 9.93 21.14 0.12
CA GLY A 46 9.76 21.87 -1.15
C GLY A 46 11.04 22.54 -1.66
N GLY A 47 12.19 21.89 -1.52
CA GLY A 47 13.41 22.20 -2.23
C GLY A 47 13.39 21.53 -3.59
N ASN A 48 13.72 22.30 -4.63
CA ASN A 48 13.80 21.87 -6.04
C ASN A 48 14.89 20.80 -6.33
N ASP A 49 15.49 20.19 -5.31
CA ASP A 49 16.64 19.31 -5.46
C ASP A 49 16.21 17.85 -5.60
N PHE A 50 15.56 17.56 -6.74
CA PHE A 50 15.27 16.18 -7.14
C PHE A 50 16.54 15.51 -7.64
N SER A 51 17.10 14.60 -6.83
CA SER A 51 18.34 13.87 -7.14
C SER A 51 18.09 12.40 -7.49
N GLY A 52 16.87 11.91 -7.25
CA GLY A 52 16.52 10.50 -7.35
C GLY A 52 16.83 9.69 -6.09
N SER A 53 17.40 10.30 -5.04
CA SER A 53 17.84 9.63 -3.80
C SER A 53 16.75 8.79 -3.13
N SER A 54 15.49 9.24 -3.21
CA SER A 54 14.35 8.52 -2.66
C SER A 54 14.14 7.13 -3.27
N LEU A 55 14.61 6.90 -4.50
CA LEU A 55 14.54 5.59 -5.15
C LEU A 55 15.58 4.62 -4.59
N GLN A 56 16.73 5.08 -4.09
CA GLN A 56 17.70 4.21 -3.43
C GLN A 56 17.29 3.85 -1.98
N GLU A 57 16.41 4.66 -1.37
CA GLU A 57 15.95 4.51 0.01
C GLU A 57 14.61 3.75 0.13
N LEU A 58 14.20 2.99 -0.90
CA LEU A 58 12.91 2.30 -0.94
C LEU A 58 12.67 1.37 0.25
N ASP A 59 13.72 0.68 0.71
CA ASP A 59 13.66 -0.20 1.88
C ASP A 59 14.93 -0.02 2.71
N PRO A 60 14.83 0.49 3.96
CA PRO A 60 15.98 0.67 4.84
C PRO A 60 16.66 -0.65 5.24
N LEU A 61 15.97 -1.78 5.09
CA LEU A 61 16.48 -3.12 5.37
C LEU A 61 16.80 -3.92 4.09
N ALA A 62 16.76 -3.32 2.90
CA ALA A 62 17.27 -3.98 1.70
C ALA A 62 18.81 -3.95 1.68
N PRO A 63 19.48 -5.04 1.25
CA PRO A 63 20.94 -5.05 1.15
C PRO A 63 21.43 -4.03 0.12
N ASP A 64 22.61 -3.46 0.36
CA ASP A 64 23.37 -2.70 -0.64
C ASP A 64 23.70 -3.54 -1.87
N ASP A 65 24.10 -2.88 -2.96
CA ASP A 65 24.51 -3.58 -4.17
C ASP A 65 25.65 -4.56 -3.83
N LEU A 66 25.49 -5.80 -4.28
CA LEU A 66 26.40 -6.87 -3.92
C LEU A 66 27.75 -6.70 -4.62
N PRO A 67 28.85 -7.18 -4.01
CA PRO A 67 30.14 -7.24 -4.69
C PRO A 67 30.03 -7.97 -6.03
N GLU A 68 30.83 -7.59 -7.02
CA GLU A 68 30.82 -8.19 -8.38
C GLU A 68 30.93 -9.73 -8.36
N THR A 69 31.56 -10.30 -7.33
CA THR A 69 31.72 -11.76 -7.14
C THR A 69 30.43 -12.48 -6.73
N LEU A 70 29.44 -11.76 -6.18
CA LEU A 70 28.12 -12.26 -5.77
C LEU A 70 26.97 -11.61 -6.56
N GLY A 71 27.31 -10.78 -7.55
CA GLY A 71 26.37 -10.05 -8.38
C GLY A 71 25.32 -10.97 -8.99
N LYS A 72 24.06 -10.77 -8.59
CA LYS A 72 22.91 -11.47 -9.18
C LYS A 72 22.57 -10.77 -10.48
N ASP A 73 22.59 -11.51 -11.60
CA ASP A 73 22.24 -10.96 -12.90
C ASP A 73 20.71 -10.76 -13.02
N LEU A 74 20.27 -9.50 -13.02
CA LEU A 74 18.87 -9.12 -13.21
C LEU A 74 18.55 -8.77 -14.67
N SER A 75 19.38 -9.19 -15.63
CA SER A 75 19.16 -8.98 -17.07
C SER A 75 17.78 -9.44 -17.56
N PHE A 76 17.14 -10.40 -16.86
CA PHE A 76 15.79 -10.84 -17.17
C PHE A 76 14.75 -9.73 -16.97
N LEU A 77 14.92 -8.82 -16.00
CA LEU A 77 14.01 -7.70 -15.78
C LEU A 77 14.21 -6.57 -16.80
N LEU A 78 15.40 -6.41 -17.38
CA LEU A 78 15.72 -5.29 -18.28
C LEU A 78 15.22 -5.49 -19.72
N ARG A 79 14.45 -6.56 -19.98
CA ARG A 79 14.00 -6.89 -21.32
C ARG A 79 12.79 -6.06 -21.72
N HIS A 80 12.86 -5.44 -22.90
CA HIS A 80 11.79 -4.62 -23.47
C HIS A 80 10.42 -5.33 -23.54
N ASN A 81 10.39 -6.65 -23.74
CA ASN A 81 9.15 -7.41 -23.89
C ASN A 81 8.36 -7.60 -22.58
N ILE A 82 8.92 -7.23 -21.43
CA ILE A 82 8.20 -7.22 -20.16
C ILE A 82 7.26 -6.02 -20.11
N TYR A 83 7.70 -4.87 -20.61
CA TYR A 83 7.05 -3.61 -20.36
C TYR A 83 6.01 -3.28 -21.45
N HIS A 84 4.75 -3.22 -21.05
CA HIS A 84 3.65 -2.94 -21.94
C HIS A 84 3.64 -1.47 -22.36
N GLN A 85 3.25 -1.23 -23.61
CA GLN A 85 3.08 0.11 -24.15
C GLN A 85 1.90 0.81 -23.49
N LEU A 86 2.11 2.05 -23.07
CA LEU A 86 1.10 2.86 -22.39
C LEU A 86 0.48 3.86 -23.38
N SER A 87 -0.77 4.24 -23.10
CA SER A 87 -1.59 5.09 -23.96
C SER A 87 -2.34 6.11 -23.12
N HIS A 88 -2.68 7.26 -23.72
CA HIS A 88 -3.54 8.28 -23.11
C HIS A 88 -4.98 8.23 -23.63
N ILE A 89 -5.36 7.19 -24.37
CA ILE A 89 -6.69 7.07 -24.97
C ILE A 89 -7.79 7.13 -23.90
N ASP A 90 -7.52 6.49 -22.76
CA ASP A 90 -8.44 6.41 -21.63
C ASP A 90 -8.30 7.60 -20.66
N ILE A 91 -7.51 8.63 -20.98
CA ILE A 91 -7.39 9.85 -20.15
C ILE A 91 -8.18 10.98 -20.82
N PRO A 92 -8.96 11.80 -20.06
CA PRO A 92 -9.65 12.95 -20.61
C PRO A 92 -8.68 13.95 -21.28
N PRO A 93 -9.00 14.52 -22.45
CA PRO A 93 -8.09 15.39 -23.20
C PRO A 93 -7.41 16.51 -22.39
N PRO A 94 -8.09 17.22 -21.45
CA PRO A 94 -7.46 18.27 -20.65
C PRO A 94 -6.37 17.76 -19.68
N LEU A 95 -6.40 16.48 -19.30
CA LEU A 95 -5.45 15.87 -18.36
C LEU A 95 -4.28 15.19 -19.07
N ARG A 96 -4.34 15.00 -20.40
CA ARG A 96 -3.29 14.34 -21.15
C ARG A 96 -2.01 15.17 -21.14
N SER A 97 -0.92 14.51 -20.76
CA SER A 97 0.43 15.05 -20.84
C SER A 97 1.24 14.31 -21.91
N ARG A 98 2.44 14.77 -22.26
CA ARG A 98 3.31 14.08 -23.21
C ARG A 98 4.16 13.03 -22.48
N PHE A 99 4.30 11.83 -23.05
CA PHE A 99 5.29 10.87 -22.57
C PHE A 99 6.71 11.40 -22.78
N LEU A 100 7.52 11.31 -21.73
CA LEU A 100 8.93 11.69 -21.79
C LEU A 100 9.73 10.63 -22.55
N VAL A 101 10.68 11.10 -23.35
CA VAL A 101 11.65 10.26 -24.06
C VAL A 101 12.97 10.44 -23.33
N LEU A 102 13.66 9.33 -23.04
CA LEU A 102 14.99 9.38 -22.46
C LEU A 102 15.96 10.10 -23.40
N ASP A 103 16.72 11.04 -22.84
CA ASP A 103 17.85 11.65 -23.54
C ASP A 103 19.09 10.76 -23.37
N PRO A 104 19.70 10.25 -24.46
CA PRO A 104 20.93 9.45 -24.38
C PRO A 104 22.13 10.19 -23.78
N GLY A 105 22.10 11.53 -23.72
CA GLY A 105 23.17 12.35 -23.17
C GLY A 105 23.06 12.66 -21.67
N GLU A 106 21.92 12.36 -21.04
CA GLU A 106 21.69 12.67 -19.63
C GLU A 106 22.20 11.54 -18.70
N SER A 107 22.70 11.92 -17.52
CA SER A 107 23.14 10.94 -16.51
C SER A 107 21.95 10.16 -15.94
N LEU A 108 22.22 8.97 -15.39
CA LEU A 108 21.19 8.21 -14.66
C LEU A 108 20.59 9.05 -13.52
N SER A 109 21.42 9.75 -12.73
CA SER A 109 20.94 10.60 -11.64
C SER A 109 19.99 11.71 -12.08
N ALA A 110 20.25 12.36 -13.22
CA ALA A 110 19.36 13.39 -13.77
C ALA A 110 18.00 12.78 -14.16
N ASN A 111 18.01 11.63 -14.82
CA ASN A 111 16.80 10.87 -15.16
C ASN A 111 16.03 10.42 -13.91
N LEU A 112 16.71 9.95 -12.86
CA LEU A 112 16.07 9.59 -11.59
C LEU A 112 15.45 10.80 -10.89
N GLY A 113 16.09 11.98 -10.95
CA GLY A 113 15.52 13.23 -10.45
C GLY A 113 14.28 13.69 -11.23
N ILE A 114 14.23 13.46 -12.54
CA ILE A 114 13.02 13.68 -13.34
C ILE A 114 11.90 12.72 -12.90
N LEU A 115 12.22 11.44 -12.72
CA LEU A 115 11.25 10.45 -12.26
C LEU A 115 10.68 10.82 -10.88
N GLU A 116 11.55 11.19 -9.94
CA GLU A 116 11.16 11.63 -8.60
C GLU A 116 10.19 12.82 -8.65
N ARG A 117 10.47 13.81 -9.50
CA ARG A 117 9.57 14.95 -9.72
C ARG A 117 8.20 14.52 -10.22
N LEU A 118 8.13 13.59 -11.18
CA LEU A 118 6.84 13.09 -11.70
C LEU A 118 6.01 12.41 -10.60
N LEU A 119 6.67 11.67 -9.70
CA LEU A 119 6.00 11.04 -8.56
C LEU A 119 5.44 12.09 -7.60
N VAL A 120 6.23 13.13 -7.29
CA VAL A 120 5.80 14.26 -6.43
C VAL A 120 4.69 15.08 -7.07
N GLU A 121 4.67 15.20 -8.40
CA GLU A 121 3.60 15.87 -9.14
C GLU A 121 2.35 14.99 -9.29
N GLY A 122 2.40 13.69 -8.99
CA GLY A 122 1.27 12.77 -9.16
C GLY A 122 1.03 12.35 -10.62
N ARG A 123 2.05 12.45 -11.48
CA ARG A 123 2.04 12.03 -12.89
C ARG A 123 2.43 10.56 -13.03
N PHE A 124 1.64 9.69 -12.41
CA PHE A 124 1.98 8.27 -12.27
C PHE A 124 2.05 7.52 -13.61
N LEU A 125 1.19 7.78 -14.58
CA LEU A 125 1.25 7.08 -15.87
C LEU A 125 2.53 7.45 -16.64
N ILE A 126 2.92 8.72 -16.59
CA ILE A 126 4.17 9.20 -17.20
C ILE A 126 5.37 8.62 -16.46
N ALA A 127 5.33 8.60 -15.13
CA ALA A 127 6.37 7.99 -14.29
C ALA A 127 6.52 6.49 -14.60
N ALA A 128 5.42 5.75 -14.78
CA ALA A 128 5.45 4.34 -15.18
C ALA A 128 6.13 4.15 -16.54
N HIS A 129 5.77 4.97 -17.54
CA HIS A 129 6.41 4.96 -18.85
C HIS A 129 7.91 5.23 -18.75
N PHE A 130 8.28 6.27 -18.00
CA PHE A 130 9.65 6.71 -17.88
C PHE A 130 10.52 5.70 -17.12
N ALA A 131 10.03 5.13 -16.01
CA ALA A 131 10.70 4.04 -15.30
C ALA A 131 10.95 2.82 -16.21
N GLY A 132 9.97 2.43 -17.04
CA GLY A 132 10.15 1.35 -18.03
C GLY A 132 11.17 1.70 -19.12
N SER A 133 11.25 2.98 -19.51
CA SER A 133 12.26 3.45 -20.45
C SER A 133 13.65 3.34 -19.83
N ILE A 134 13.81 3.72 -18.55
CA ILE A 134 15.10 3.64 -17.82
C ILE A 134 15.52 2.16 -17.69
N LEU A 135 14.59 1.28 -17.28
CA LEU A 135 14.83 -0.16 -17.11
C LEU A 135 15.25 -0.88 -18.40
N THR A 136 14.87 -0.36 -19.57
CA THR A 136 15.22 -0.94 -20.88
C THR A 136 16.37 -0.23 -21.57
N SER A 137 16.94 0.77 -20.93
CA SER A 137 18.08 1.54 -21.44
C SER A 137 19.41 0.89 -21.06
N SER A 138 20.49 1.37 -21.67
CA SER A 138 21.86 1.01 -21.30
C SER A 138 22.43 1.82 -20.13
N LEU A 139 21.60 2.61 -19.42
CA LEU A 139 22.05 3.48 -18.33
C LEU A 139 22.30 2.72 -17.01
N ILE A 140 21.86 1.46 -16.92
CA ILE A 140 21.89 0.65 -15.70
C ILE A 140 22.61 -0.66 -16.02
N ALA A 141 23.51 -1.09 -15.15
CA ALA A 141 24.15 -2.39 -15.24
C ALA A 141 23.22 -3.49 -14.73
N THR A 142 23.34 -4.71 -15.27
CA THR A 142 22.45 -5.81 -14.89
C THR A 142 22.60 -6.27 -13.44
N THR A 143 23.65 -5.79 -12.76
CA THR A 143 23.97 -6.04 -11.35
C THR A 143 23.57 -4.91 -10.41
N ASP A 144 22.97 -3.83 -10.91
CA ASP A 144 22.52 -2.69 -10.07
C ASP A 144 21.19 -3.05 -9.36
N ILE A 145 21.28 -3.98 -8.42
CA ILE A 145 20.14 -4.65 -7.77
C ILE A 145 19.17 -3.64 -7.16
N LYS A 146 19.69 -2.68 -6.38
CA LYS A 146 18.86 -1.68 -5.70
C LYS A 146 18.04 -0.86 -6.69
N ILE A 147 18.69 -0.27 -7.69
CA ILE A 147 18.00 0.63 -8.60
C ILE A 147 17.04 -0.12 -9.54
N ILE A 148 17.39 -1.33 -9.98
CA ILE A 148 16.51 -2.16 -10.83
C ILE A 148 15.22 -2.48 -10.07
N PHE A 149 15.31 -2.96 -8.83
CA PHE A 149 14.10 -3.26 -8.05
C PHE A 149 13.31 -2.01 -7.68
N SER A 150 13.97 -0.89 -7.38
CA SER A 150 13.29 0.36 -7.08
C SER A 150 12.55 0.93 -8.29
N LEU A 151 13.15 0.90 -9.48
CA LEU A 151 12.49 1.31 -10.72
C LEU A 151 11.35 0.36 -11.08
N PHE A 152 11.54 -0.95 -10.90
CA PHE A 152 10.50 -1.94 -11.18
C PHE A 152 9.31 -1.77 -10.23
N TYR A 153 9.56 -1.59 -8.94
CA TYR A 153 8.53 -1.23 -7.95
C TYR A 153 7.81 0.05 -8.33
N THR A 154 8.56 1.11 -8.65
CA THR A 154 8.00 2.41 -9.04
C THR A 154 7.09 2.27 -10.24
N ARG A 155 7.50 1.51 -11.25
CA ARG A 155 6.67 1.23 -12.42
C ARG A 155 5.37 0.51 -12.05
N LEU A 156 5.46 -0.59 -11.31
CA LEU A 156 4.27 -1.38 -10.91
C LEU A 156 3.32 -0.56 -10.04
N ALA A 157 3.83 0.18 -9.07
CA ALA A 157 3.04 1.04 -8.19
C ALA A 157 2.37 2.18 -8.98
N CYS A 158 3.08 2.79 -9.93
CA CYS A 158 2.51 3.82 -10.79
C CYS A 158 1.42 3.29 -11.73
N LEU A 159 1.57 2.05 -12.24
CA LEU A 159 0.52 1.39 -13.01
C LEU A 159 -0.73 1.15 -12.14
N GLU A 160 -0.59 0.67 -10.91
CA GLU A 160 -1.70 0.54 -9.96
C GLU A 160 -2.38 1.89 -9.71
N LEU A 161 -1.60 2.92 -9.38
CA LEU A 161 -2.12 4.26 -9.06
C LEU A 161 -2.82 4.94 -10.24
N SER A 162 -2.45 4.57 -11.48
CA SER A 162 -3.08 5.06 -12.71
C SER A 162 -4.21 4.16 -13.24
N GLY A 163 -4.60 3.12 -12.50
CA GLY A 163 -5.71 2.22 -12.87
C GLY A 163 -5.34 1.12 -13.87
N HIS A 164 -4.05 0.90 -14.15
CA HIS A 164 -3.53 -0.11 -15.06
C HIS A 164 -3.15 -1.42 -14.34
N THR A 165 -3.99 -1.86 -13.40
CA THR A 165 -3.74 -3.05 -12.55
C THR A 165 -3.48 -4.31 -13.35
N VAL A 166 -4.18 -4.52 -14.46
CA VAL A 166 -3.98 -5.70 -15.31
C VAL A 166 -2.59 -5.72 -15.92
N LEU A 167 -2.07 -4.57 -16.35
CA LEU A 167 -0.71 -4.46 -16.87
C LEU A 167 0.30 -4.70 -15.75
N ALA A 168 0.13 -4.06 -14.59
CA ALA A 168 0.99 -4.29 -13.43
C ALA A 168 1.03 -5.78 -13.04
N ALA A 169 -0.11 -6.45 -13.05
CA ALA A 169 -0.25 -7.87 -12.77
C ALA A 169 0.47 -8.75 -13.81
N GLN A 170 0.42 -8.38 -15.09
CA GLN A 170 1.16 -9.09 -16.15
C GLN A 170 2.68 -8.89 -16.01
N GLU A 171 3.12 -7.67 -15.77
CA GLU A 171 4.54 -7.33 -15.65
C GLU A 171 5.18 -7.93 -14.41
N SER A 172 4.48 -7.95 -13.28
CA SER A 172 4.96 -8.55 -12.02
C SER A 172 5.28 -10.05 -12.11
N LYS A 173 4.79 -10.74 -13.14
CA LYS A 173 5.16 -12.15 -13.42
C LYS A 173 6.62 -12.30 -13.81
N ALA A 174 7.28 -11.23 -14.26
CA ALA A 174 8.71 -11.25 -14.55
C ALA A 174 9.58 -11.51 -13.31
N LEU A 175 9.04 -11.30 -12.09
CA LEU A 175 9.70 -11.70 -10.84
C LEU A 175 9.65 -13.21 -10.58
N GLU A 176 8.94 -13.97 -11.41
CA GLU A 176 8.81 -15.42 -11.28
C GLU A 176 8.45 -15.84 -9.85
N ASP A 177 9.19 -16.79 -9.28
CA ASP A 177 9.04 -17.25 -7.90
C ASP A 177 10.00 -16.49 -6.96
N LEU A 178 9.43 -15.56 -6.18
CA LEU A 178 10.17 -14.79 -5.17
C LEU A 178 10.72 -15.66 -4.03
N ASN A 179 10.24 -16.90 -3.85
CA ASN A 179 10.79 -17.84 -2.87
C ASN A 179 12.00 -18.62 -3.41
N SER A 180 12.37 -18.44 -4.67
CA SER A 180 13.54 -19.05 -5.28
C SER A 180 14.83 -18.65 -4.55
N THR A 181 15.76 -19.60 -4.40
CA THR A 181 17.10 -19.36 -3.83
C THR A 181 17.89 -18.28 -4.58
N PHE A 182 17.47 -17.95 -5.82
CA PHE A 182 18.00 -16.82 -6.56
C PHE A 182 17.94 -15.51 -5.77
N TYR A 183 16.82 -15.25 -5.08
CA TYR A 183 16.58 -13.99 -4.36
C TYR A 183 17.18 -13.93 -2.96
N TYR A 184 17.88 -14.99 -2.54
CA TYR A 184 18.50 -15.06 -1.24
C TYR A 184 20.04 -15.00 -1.34
N ILE A 185 20.64 -14.34 -0.36
CA ILE A 185 22.08 -14.26 -0.13
C ILE A 185 22.39 -14.60 1.33
N ASP A 186 23.50 -15.25 1.60
CA ASP A 186 23.92 -15.56 2.97
C ASP A 186 24.41 -14.29 3.67
N SER A 187 23.93 -14.03 4.90
CA SER A 187 24.28 -12.82 5.67
C SER A 187 25.79 -12.64 5.94
N SER A 188 26.61 -13.69 5.84
CA SER A 188 28.07 -13.61 6.00
C SER A 188 28.79 -12.93 4.83
N LEU A 189 28.11 -12.73 3.71
CA LEU A 189 28.64 -12.16 2.48
C LEU A 189 28.20 -10.71 2.24
N ASP A 190 27.47 -10.14 3.20
CA ASP A 190 26.94 -8.78 3.12
C ASP A 190 28.01 -7.74 3.56
N PRO A 191 28.40 -6.80 2.69
CA PRO A 191 29.35 -5.74 3.05
C PRO A 191 28.89 -4.88 4.21
N SER A 192 27.57 -4.73 4.44
CA SER A 192 27.03 -3.86 5.50
C SER A 192 27.27 -4.39 6.91
N HIS A 193 27.68 -5.65 7.06
CA HIS A 193 28.05 -6.26 8.35
C HIS A 193 29.56 -6.30 8.61
N GLN A 194 30.41 -5.82 7.68
CA GLN A 194 31.87 -5.86 7.84
C GLN A 194 32.44 -4.70 8.67
N ASP A 195 31.67 -3.63 8.91
CA ASP A 195 32.13 -2.51 9.73
C ASP A 195 31.70 -2.68 11.20
N GLY A 196 32.55 -3.32 12.02
CA GLY A 196 32.43 -3.12 13.47
C GLY A 196 33.18 -4.00 14.46
N HIS A 197 33.69 -5.20 14.13
CA HIS A 197 34.31 -6.05 15.15
C HIS A 197 35.61 -6.71 14.67
N SER A 198 36.65 -5.90 14.50
CA SER A 198 38.01 -6.39 14.60
C SER A 198 38.34 -6.65 16.08
N GLY A 199 38.25 -7.91 16.49
CA GLY A 199 38.93 -8.43 17.69
C GLY A 199 38.01 -8.96 18.79
N GLY A 200 37.96 -10.28 18.93
CA GLY A 200 37.44 -10.93 20.14
C GLY A 200 36.82 -12.29 19.88
N VAL A 201 37.58 -13.33 20.22
CA VAL A 201 37.20 -14.75 20.17
C VAL A 201 35.88 -15.00 20.90
N ASN A 202 34.85 -15.41 20.16
CA ASN A 202 33.76 -16.31 20.56
C ASN A 202 32.98 -16.68 19.29
N GLU A 203 33.44 -17.73 18.61
CA GLU A 203 32.68 -18.41 17.56
C GLU A 203 31.46 -19.09 18.20
N ALA A 204 30.39 -18.31 18.43
CA ALA A 204 29.06 -18.88 18.40
C ALA A 204 28.73 -19.07 16.93
N GLU A 205 28.51 -20.32 16.51
CA GLU A 205 27.91 -20.68 15.21
C GLU A 205 26.57 -19.95 15.05
N HIS A 206 26.62 -18.70 14.58
CA HIS A 206 25.44 -17.99 14.12
C HIS A 206 25.09 -18.57 12.76
N ASP A 207 24.05 -19.39 12.72
CA ASP A 207 23.48 -19.92 11.47
C ASP A 207 23.20 -18.72 10.53
N PRO A 208 23.88 -18.62 9.37
CA PRO A 208 23.77 -17.46 8.51
C PRO A 208 22.35 -17.41 7.95
N PHE A 209 21.54 -16.47 8.43
CA PHE A 209 20.20 -16.30 7.92
C PHE A 209 20.26 -15.77 6.49
N PRO A 210 19.55 -16.39 5.54
CA PRO A 210 19.52 -15.87 4.18
C PRO A 210 18.73 -14.56 4.14
N ARG A 211 19.35 -13.50 3.62
CA ARG A 211 18.72 -12.19 3.40
C ARG A 211 18.11 -12.13 2.00
N HIS A 212 16.90 -11.60 1.91
CA HIS A 212 16.21 -11.42 0.63
C HIS A 212 16.69 -10.15 -0.06
N ILE A 213 17.06 -10.21 -1.34
CA ILE A 213 17.59 -9.05 -2.09
C ILE A 213 16.48 -8.12 -2.60
N VAL A 214 15.27 -8.64 -2.80
CA VAL A 214 14.13 -7.83 -3.26
C VAL A 214 13.60 -6.98 -2.09
N PRO A 215 13.45 -5.65 -2.26
CA PRO A 215 12.88 -4.76 -1.24
C PRO A 215 11.50 -5.20 -0.77
N TRP A 216 11.23 -5.04 0.53
CA TRP A 216 9.97 -5.39 1.16
C TRP A 216 8.73 -4.81 0.46
N PRO A 217 8.70 -3.50 0.07
CA PRO A 217 7.55 -2.94 -0.64
C PRO A 217 7.24 -3.66 -1.96
N LEU A 218 8.28 -4.07 -2.69
CA LEU A 218 8.12 -4.82 -3.94
C LEU A 218 7.62 -6.23 -3.70
N ARG A 219 8.10 -6.92 -2.65
CA ARG A 219 7.60 -8.26 -2.28
C ARG A 219 6.12 -8.24 -1.94
N VAL A 220 5.69 -7.29 -1.12
CA VAL A 220 4.28 -7.12 -0.73
C VAL A 220 3.41 -6.78 -1.95
N LEU A 221 3.87 -5.87 -2.82
CA LEU A 221 3.14 -5.51 -4.04
C LEU A 221 3.04 -6.71 -5.01
N ALA A 222 4.13 -7.45 -5.19
CA ALA A 222 4.19 -8.61 -6.07
C ALA A 222 3.21 -9.72 -5.63
N VAL A 223 3.07 -10.00 -4.34
CA VAL A 223 2.09 -10.99 -3.83
C VAL A 223 0.68 -10.67 -4.32
N ARG A 224 0.25 -9.40 -4.23
CA ARG A 224 -1.06 -8.97 -4.74
C ARG A 224 -1.13 -9.05 -6.26
N LEU A 225 -0.16 -8.48 -6.97
CA LEU A 225 -0.20 -8.37 -8.43
C LEU A 225 -0.11 -9.74 -9.11
N GLN A 226 0.72 -10.65 -8.62
CA GLN A 226 0.79 -12.02 -9.14
C GLN A 226 -0.50 -12.78 -8.86
N SER A 227 -1.12 -12.60 -7.69
CA SER A 227 -2.44 -13.18 -7.39
C SER A 227 -3.50 -12.76 -8.42
N ILE A 228 -3.54 -11.47 -8.76
CA ILE A 228 -4.41 -10.92 -9.82
C ILE A 228 -4.03 -11.51 -11.17
N GLY A 229 -2.73 -11.52 -11.50
CA GLY A 229 -2.23 -11.97 -12.79
C GLY A 229 -2.47 -13.45 -13.07
N PHE A 230 -2.52 -14.28 -12.02
CA PHE A 230 -2.89 -15.70 -12.09
C PHE A 230 -4.40 -15.94 -11.92
N GLY A 231 -5.17 -14.91 -11.54
CA GLY A 231 -6.61 -15.02 -11.30
C GLY A 231 -6.98 -15.90 -10.10
N ASP A 232 -6.08 -16.03 -9.12
CA ASP A 232 -6.30 -16.86 -7.93
C ASP A 232 -6.05 -16.04 -6.65
N PRO A 233 -7.11 -15.57 -5.96
CA PRO A 233 -7.00 -14.78 -4.73
C PRO A 233 -6.37 -15.56 -3.57
N ARG A 234 -6.40 -16.90 -3.58
CA ARG A 234 -5.80 -17.71 -2.51
C ARG A 234 -4.28 -17.60 -2.50
N ARG A 235 -3.68 -17.32 -3.67
CA ARG A 235 -2.24 -17.07 -3.78
C ARG A 235 -1.82 -15.81 -3.03
N SER A 236 -2.66 -14.77 -3.03
CA SER A 236 -2.40 -13.58 -2.22
C SER A 236 -2.34 -13.93 -0.73
N ILE A 237 -3.28 -14.75 -0.24
CA ILE A 237 -3.30 -15.16 1.16
C ILE A 237 -2.05 -15.97 1.49
N GLY A 238 -1.77 -17.04 0.74
CA GLY A 238 -0.58 -17.88 0.94
C GLY A 238 0.71 -17.07 0.95
N GLY A 239 0.91 -16.20 -0.04
CA GLY A 239 2.08 -15.34 -0.14
C GLY A 239 2.23 -14.37 1.05
N LEU A 240 1.12 -13.78 1.53
CA LEU A 240 1.14 -12.91 2.71
C LEU A 240 1.52 -13.67 4.00
N TYR A 241 1.05 -14.90 4.18
CA TYR A 241 1.44 -15.73 5.31
C TYR A 241 2.91 -16.19 5.23
N GLU A 242 3.43 -16.46 4.04
CA GLU A 242 4.83 -16.83 3.83
C GLU A 242 5.77 -15.68 4.23
N ILE A 243 5.55 -14.46 3.72
CA ILE A 243 6.35 -13.30 4.13
C ILE A 243 6.07 -12.88 5.58
N GLY A 244 4.88 -13.18 6.11
CA GLY A 244 4.54 -13.03 7.52
C GLY A 244 5.34 -13.95 8.44
N LEU A 245 5.60 -15.20 8.03
CA LEU A 245 6.50 -16.11 8.76
C LEU A 245 7.91 -15.57 8.85
N GLU A 246 8.43 -15.03 7.74
CA GLU A 246 9.73 -14.38 7.74
C GLU A 246 9.75 -13.20 8.71
N ALA A 247 8.78 -12.29 8.62
CA ALA A 247 8.69 -11.16 9.55
C ALA A 247 8.66 -11.60 11.02
N ARG A 248 7.87 -12.63 11.37
CA ARG A 248 7.85 -13.17 12.74
C ARG A 248 9.19 -13.73 13.18
N ARG A 249 9.87 -14.49 12.31
CA ARG A 249 11.22 -15.00 12.60
C ARG A 249 12.18 -13.83 12.87
N GLN A 250 12.14 -12.78 12.04
CA GLN A 250 12.97 -11.59 12.22
C GLN A 250 12.65 -10.83 13.51
N VAL A 251 11.38 -10.75 13.94
CA VAL A 251 11.02 -10.15 15.24
C VAL A 251 11.52 -10.99 16.43
N MET A 252 11.56 -12.32 16.30
CA MET A 252 11.96 -13.22 17.39
C MET A 252 13.48 -13.40 17.51
N ARG A 253 14.25 -12.87 16.55
CA ARG A 253 15.71 -12.94 16.56
C ARG A 253 16.31 -12.17 17.74
N SER A 254 17.28 -12.78 18.40
CA SER A 254 17.99 -12.18 19.54
C SER A 254 19.03 -11.14 19.13
N ASP A 255 19.56 -11.25 17.91
CA ASP A 255 20.64 -10.42 17.35
C ASP A 255 20.15 -9.16 16.61
N THR A 256 18.85 -9.05 16.34
CA THR A 256 18.24 -7.89 15.67
C THR A 256 18.20 -6.66 16.56
N THR A 257 18.61 -5.50 16.02
CA THR A 257 18.57 -4.23 16.73
C THR A 257 17.12 -3.81 17.05
N GLU A 258 16.90 -2.95 18.05
CA GLU A 258 15.54 -2.54 18.40
C GLU A 258 14.85 -1.74 17.28
N ILE A 259 15.62 -1.01 16.47
CA ILE A 259 15.09 -0.25 15.31
C ILE A 259 14.62 -1.23 14.22
N GLU A 260 15.45 -2.19 13.83
CA GLU A 260 15.09 -3.23 12.86
C GLU A 260 13.90 -4.07 13.35
N ARG A 261 13.90 -4.44 14.64
CA ARG A 261 12.80 -5.15 15.28
C ARG A 261 11.52 -4.35 15.18
N GLY A 262 11.57 -3.04 15.42
CA GLY A 262 10.45 -2.11 15.22
C GLY A 262 9.90 -2.15 13.79
N ILE A 263 10.78 -2.07 12.78
CA ILE A 263 10.39 -2.17 11.36
C ILE A 263 9.70 -3.51 11.07
N TRP A 264 10.24 -4.63 11.56
CA TRP A 264 9.63 -5.95 11.36
C TRP A 264 8.29 -6.11 12.07
N LYS A 265 8.11 -5.50 13.25
CA LYS A 265 6.83 -5.44 13.96
C LYS A 265 5.79 -4.66 13.13
N GLU A 266 6.17 -3.52 12.56
CA GLU A 266 5.29 -2.72 11.69
C GLU A 266 4.89 -3.50 10.43
N ARG A 267 5.87 -4.11 9.76
CA ARG A 267 5.64 -4.99 8.59
C ARG A 267 4.64 -6.10 8.90
N LEU A 268 4.81 -6.77 10.04
CA LEU A 268 3.92 -7.85 10.46
C LEU A 268 2.49 -7.36 10.72
N ALA A 269 2.34 -6.18 11.34
CA ALA A 269 1.02 -5.58 11.57
C ALA A 269 0.34 -5.19 10.24
N ASP A 270 1.08 -4.60 9.30
CA ASP A 270 0.58 -4.27 7.95
C ASP A 270 0.14 -5.52 7.17
N LEU A 271 0.91 -6.61 7.22
CA LEU A 271 0.54 -7.89 6.61
C LEU A 271 -0.74 -8.48 7.20
N GLY A 272 -0.96 -8.34 8.52
CA GLY A 272 -2.20 -8.76 9.17
C GLY A 272 -3.42 -8.07 8.54
N ILE A 273 -3.37 -6.73 8.41
CA ILE A 273 -4.44 -5.93 7.79
C ILE A 273 -4.63 -6.31 6.30
N ARG A 274 -3.55 -6.48 5.55
CA ARG A 274 -3.62 -6.91 4.13
C ARG A 274 -4.23 -8.29 3.96
N SER A 275 -3.96 -9.20 4.88
CA SER A 275 -4.50 -10.56 4.84
C SER A 275 -6.00 -10.57 5.12
N VAL A 276 -6.46 -9.76 6.08
CA VAL A 276 -7.89 -9.52 6.29
C VAL A 276 -8.53 -8.92 5.03
N ASN A 277 -7.90 -7.94 4.39
CA ASN A 277 -8.43 -7.38 3.15
C ASN A 277 -8.50 -8.42 2.02
N ALA A 278 -7.50 -9.29 1.88
CA ALA A 278 -7.52 -10.38 0.90
C ALA A 278 -8.65 -11.40 1.18
N LEU A 279 -8.93 -11.70 2.46
CA LEU A 279 -10.06 -12.55 2.86
C LEU A 279 -11.41 -11.91 2.51
N VAL A 280 -11.54 -10.59 2.72
CA VAL A 280 -12.72 -9.81 2.32
C VAL A 280 -12.89 -9.84 0.79
N GLU A 281 -11.83 -9.64 0.02
CA GLU A 281 -11.86 -9.72 -1.45
C GLU A 281 -12.25 -11.13 -1.95
N MET A 282 -11.85 -12.19 -1.24
CA MET A 282 -12.24 -13.58 -1.52
C MET A 282 -13.69 -13.90 -1.10
N GLY A 283 -14.34 -13.03 -0.32
CA GLY A 283 -15.68 -13.23 0.22
C GLY A 283 -15.75 -14.12 1.46
N ASP A 284 -14.60 -14.51 2.04
CA ASP A 284 -14.55 -15.27 3.31
C ASP A 284 -14.59 -14.32 4.51
N LEU A 285 -15.78 -13.74 4.72
CA LEU A 285 -16.00 -12.72 5.76
C LEU A 285 -15.86 -13.29 7.17
N ASP A 286 -16.15 -14.57 7.36
CA ASP A 286 -16.01 -15.25 8.66
C ASP A 286 -14.54 -15.43 9.05
N ALA A 287 -13.69 -15.83 8.10
CA ALA A 287 -12.24 -15.86 8.34
C ALA A 287 -11.68 -14.45 8.53
N ALA A 288 -12.10 -13.49 7.69
CA ALA A 288 -11.69 -12.10 7.82
C ALA A 288 -11.97 -11.54 9.22
N ARG A 289 -13.18 -11.80 9.75
CA ARG A 289 -13.59 -11.38 11.10
C ARG A 289 -12.70 -11.99 12.17
N ARG A 290 -12.54 -13.32 12.19
CA ARG A 290 -11.72 -14.01 13.19
C ARG A 290 -10.26 -13.55 13.17
N SER A 291 -9.69 -13.37 11.98
CA SER A 291 -8.32 -12.87 11.82
C SER A 291 -8.21 -11.43 12.33
N LEU A 292 -9.15 -10.55 11.98
CA LEU A 292 -9.16 -9.16 12.43
C LEU A 292 -9.34 -9.00 13.95
N GLU A 293 -10.17 -9.84 14.56
CA GLU A 293 -10.31 -9.93 16.02
C GLU A 293 -9.00 -10.36 16.68
N GLY A 294 -8.32 -11.36 16.11
CA GLY A 294 -7.05 -11.89 16.59
C GLY A 294 -5.86 -10.94 16.44
N LEU A 295 -5.94 -9.93 15.56
CA LEU A 295 -4.94 -8.88 15.46
C LEU A 295 -4.96 -8.03 16.73
N GLN A 296 -4.01 -8.30 17.63
CA GLN A 296 -3.79 -7.48 18.81
C GLN A 296 -3.34 -6.09 18.36
N ALA A 297 -4.13 -5.10 18.75
CA ALA A 297 -3.71 -3.72 18.71
C ALA A 297 -2.84 -3.50 19.97
N PRO A 298 -1.53 -3.19 19.86
CA PRO A 298 -0.82 -2.63 21.01
C PRO A 298 -1.65 -1.48 21.59
N GLU A 299 -1.73 -1.34 22.91
CA GLU A 299 -2.56 -0.29 23.55
C GLU A 299 -2.21 1.13 23.03
N THR A 300 -0.96 1.30 22.60
CA THR A 300 -0.37 2.47 21.93
C THR A 300 -0.56 2.50 20.41
N GLN A 301 -1.52 1.76 19.84
CA GLN A 301 -1.75 1.77 18.39
C GLN A 301 -2.05 3.18 17.90
N GLU A 302 -1.36 3.58 16.83
CA GLU A 302 -1.65 4.78 16.07
C GLU A 302 -3.14 4.80 15.71
N GLU A 303 -3.81 5.93 15.90
CA GLU A 303 -5.24 6.08 15.62
C GLU A 303 -5.61 5.65 14.19
N THR A 304 -4.67 5.79 13.25
CA THR A 304 -4.80 5.31 11.87
C THR A 304 -5.04 3.80 11.81
N ALA A 305 -4.34 3.01 12.61
CA ALA A 305 -4.50 1.56 12.64
C ALA A 305 -5.85 1.15 13.25
N LYS A 306 -6.28 1.85 14.32
CA LYS A 306 -7.62 1.68 14.90
C LYS A 306 -8.72 2.00 13.88
N LEU A 307 -8.56 3.10 13.13
CA LEU A 307 -9.50 3.49 12.08
C LEU A 307 -9.55 2.43 10.97
N ARG A 308 -8.41 1.96 10.48
CA ARG A 308 -8.36 0.88 9.46
C ARG A 308 -9.06 -0.40 9.95
N LYS A 309 -8.84 -0.79 11.21
CA LYS A 309 -9.51 -1.94 11.83
C LYS A 309 -11.03 -1.73 11.89
N ALA A 310 -11.48 -0.55 12.35
CA ALA A 310 -12.90 -0.21 12.42
C ALA A 310 -13.58 -0.22 11.03
N LEU A 311 -12.93 0.38 10.02
CA LEU A 311 -13.43 0.40 8.64
C LEU A 311 -13.52 -1.01 8.04
N LEU A 312 -12.59 -1.91 8.36
CA LEU A 312 -12.67 -3.31 7.94
C LEU A 312 -13.83 -4.04 8.63
N PHE A 313 -14.07 -3.81 9.93
CA PHE A 313 -15.25 -4.35 10.59
C PHE A 313 -16.55 -3.86 9.95
N LEU A 314 -16.66 -2.57 9.63
CA LEU A 314 -17.80 -2.04 8.87
C LEU A 314 -17.94 -2.72 7.50
N ARG A 315 -16.83 -2.93 6.77
CA ARG A 315 -16.84 -3.62 5.48
C ARG A 315 -17.29 -5.09 5.58
N ILE A 316 -16.97 -5.75 6.70
CA ILE A 316 -17.41 -7.12 7.02
C ILE A 316 -18.89 -7.15 7.49
N GLY A 317 -19.45 -6.00 7.88
CA GLY A 317 -20.79 -5.90 8.47
C GLY A 317 -20.82 -6.13 9.98
N ASP A 318 -19.68 -6.03 10.67
CA ASP A 318 -19.57 -6.09 12.13
C ASP A 318 -19.63 -4.70 12.75
N ILE A 319 -20.83 -4.14 12.83
CA ILE A 319 -21.05 -2.78 13.35
C ILE A 319 -20.68 -2.69 14.83
N ASP A 320 -20.98 -3.73 15.61
CA ASP A 320 -20.67 -3.81 17.04
C ASP A 320 -19.15 -3.78 17.30
N ALA A 321 -18.37 -4.55 16.54
CA ALA A 321 -16.91 -4.54 16.67
C ALA A 321 -16.30 -3.24 16.16
N ALA A 322 -16.88 -2.64 15.11
CA ALA A 322 -16.45 -1.33 14.62
C ALA A 322 -16.61 -0.25 15.70
N GLN A 323 -17.78 -0.19 16.34
CA GLN A 323 -18.06 0.75 17.44
C GLN A 323 -17.04 0.62 18.58
N LYS A 324 -16.72 -0.62 18.96
CA LYS A 324 -15.77 -0.92 20.05
C LYS A 324 -14.33 -0.52 19.75
N ALA A 325 -13.96 -0.32 18.48
CA ALA A 325 -12.58 0.02 18.10
C ALA A 325 -12.11 1.36 18.67
N PHE A 326 -13.05 2.24 19.05
CA PHE A 326 -12.78 3.56 19.63
C PHE A 326 -13.49 3.81 20.98
N ASP A 327 -13.85 2.76 21.72
CA ASP A 327 -14.45 2.90 23.06
C ASP A 327 -13.41 3.46 24.06
N GLY A 328 -13.25 4.79 24.06
CA GLY A 328 -12.32 5.53 24.92
C GLY A 328 -12.73 7.00 25.08
N PRO A 329 -12.30 7.68 26.17
CA PRO A 329 -12.76 9.03 26.52
C PRO A 329 -12.19 10.16 25.65
N GLN A 330 -11.35 9.85 24.67
CA GLN A 330 -10.73 10.82 23.76
C GLN A 330 -11.28 10.59 22.34
N ASN A 331 -12.22 11.44 21.92
CA ASN A 331 -12.70 11.45 20.54
C ASN A 331 -11.71 12.22 19.67
N SER A 332 -10.75 11.52 19.08
CA SER A 332 -9.89 12.12 18.06
C SER A 332 -10.69 12.49 16.81
N GLU A 333 -10.14 13.35 15.95
CA GLU A 333 -10.77 13.70 14.67
C GLU A 333 -11.15 12.45 13.87
N LYS A 334 -10.27 11.45 13.85
CA LYS A 334 -10.47 10.17 13.15
C LYS A 334 -11.56 9.32 13.78
N ALA A 335 -11.62 9.27 15.11
CA ALA A 335 -12.68 8.54 15.82
C ALA A 335 -14.06 9.14 15.55
N ALA A 336 -14.15 10.46 15.43
CA ALA A 336 -15.41 11.17 15.18
C ALA A 336 -16.06 10.78 13.84
N LEU A 337 -15.27 10.37 12.83
CA LEU A 337 -15.77 9.89 11.53
C LEU A 337 -16.59 8.60 11.65
N LEU A 338 -16.35 7.79 12.68
CA LEU A 338 -16.95 6.46 12.79
C LEU A 338 -18.46 6.50 13.03
N LYS A 339 -18.92 7.44 13.87
CA LYS A 339 -20.33 7.57 14.22
C LYS A 339 -21.24 7.73 12.97
N PRO A 340 -21.02 8.74 12.10
CA PRO A 340 -21.84 8.86 10.90
C PRO A 340 -21.64 7.72 9.90
N LEU A 341 -20.45 7.09 9.84
CA LEU A 341 -20.24 5.89 9.01
C LEU A 341 -21.08 4.70 9.50
N ILE A 342 -21.24 4.54 10.82
CA ILE A 342 -22.13 3.53 11.42
C ILE A 342 -23.58 3.84 11.04
N SER A 343 -24.04 5.09 11.22
CA SER A 343 -25.38 5.52 10.81
C SER A 343 -25.65 5.24 9.32
N MET A 344 -24.66 5.48 8.45
CA MET A 344 -24.75 5.12 7.03
C MET A 344 -24.84 3.60 6.81
N SER A 345 -24.07 2.81 7.55
CA SER A 345 -24.06 1.34 7.42
C SER A 345 -25.38 0.69 7.86
N ASP A 346 -26.10 1.30 8.80
CA ASP A 346 -27.45 0.89 9.21
C ASP A 346 -28.57 1.44 8.29
N GLY A 347 -28.22 2.25 7.29
CA GLY A 347 -29.21 2.89 6.39
C GLY A 347 -29.92 4.10 7.01
N HIS A 348 -29.49 4.58 8.17
CA HIS A 348 -30.01 5.79 8.82
C HIS A 348 -29.42 7.07 8.21
N TYR A 349 -29.62 7.28 6.91
CA TYR A 349 -29.00 8.40 6.17
C TYR A 349 -29.35 9.78 6.72
N GLN A 350 -30.57 9.97 7.28
CA GLN A 350 -30.94 11.24 7.89
C GLN A 350 -30.12 11.56 9.14
N ASN A 351 -29.88 10.57 10.00
CA ASN A 351 -29.03 10.74 11.18
C ASN A 351 -27.58 11.02 10.76
N ALA A 352 -27.10 10.30 9.74
CA ALA A 352 -25.76 10.51 9.20
C ALA A 352 -25.59 11.93 8.64
N ILE A 353 -26.61 12.52 7.99
CA ILE A 353 -26.57 13.91 7.53
C ILE A 353 -26.34 14.88 8.69
N ASP A 354 -27.12 14.74 9.77
CA ASP A 354 -27.00 15.62 10.92
C ASP A 354 -25.64 15.46 11.61
N GLU A 355 -25.14 14.23 11.70
CA GLU A 355 -23.82 13.92 12.26
C GLU A 355 -22.67 14.46 11.39
N TRP A 356 -22.75 14.31 10.06
CA TRP A 356 -21.74 14.86 9.16
C TRP A 356 -21.75 16.39 9.13
N ARG A 357 -22.92 17.03 9.19
CA ARG A 357 -23.03 18.50 9.30
C ARG A 357 -22.38 19.00 10.57
N ALA A 358 -22.61 18.34 11.71
CA ALA A 358 -21.97 18.69 12.97
C ALA A 358 -20.43 18.60 12.88
N LEU A 359 -19.88 17.64 12.14
CA LEU A 359 -18.43 17.56 11.90
C LEU A 359 -17.92 18.66 10.96
N LEU A 360 -18.72 19.07 9.98
CA LEU A 360 -18.35 20.10 9.01
C LEU A 360 -18.32 21.51 9.61
N GLU A 361 -19.04 21.75 10.71
CA GLU A 361 -19.00 23.02 11.46
C GLU A 361 -17.64 23.27 12.14
N ASP A 362 -16.83 22.22 12.35
CA ASP A 362 -15.49 22.32 12.92
C ASP A 362 -14.45 22.69 11.86
N ASN A 363 -14.18 24.00 11.76
CA ASN A 363 -13.21 24.58 10.82
C ASN A 363 -11.74 24.21 11.12
N GLN A 364 -11.43 23.52 12.24
CA GLN A 364 -10.06 23.11 12.56
C GLN A 364 -9.69 21.75 11.95
N ARG A 365 -10.66 21.03 11.40
CA ARG A 365 -10.46 19.68 10.87
C ARG A 365 -9.63 19.67 9.60
N SER A 366 -8.71 18.70 9.54
CA SER A 366 -7.88 18.45 8.36
C SER A 366 -8.58 17.62 7.28
N ASP A 367 -9.69 16.96 7.61
CA ASP A 367 -10.42 16.01 6.75
C ASP A 367 -11.79 16.54 6.25
N GLY A 368 -11.99 17.86 6.27
CA GLY A 368 -13.25 18.49 5.88
C GLY A 368 -13.76 18.10 4.49
N ALA A 369 -12.87 17.90 3.52
CA ALA A 369 -13.26 17.45 2.17
C ALA A 369 -13.82 16.01 2.15
N LEU A 370 -13.30 15.13 3.02
CA LEU A 370 -13.81 13.77 3.20
C LEU A 370 -15.18 13.78 3.90
N VAL A 371 -15.34 14.63 4.92
CA VAL A 371 -16.61 14.85 5.61
C VAL A 371 -17.68 15.36 4.64
N ALA A 372 -17.37 16.41 3.87
CA ALA A 372 -18.25 16.97 2.86
C ALA A 372 -18.65 15.95 1.78
N GLN A 373 -17.70 15.12 1.35
CA GLN A 373 -17.94 14.02 0.42
C GLN A 373 -18.96 13.01 0.96
N ASN A 374 -18.78 12.54 2.19
CA ASN A 374 -19.69 11.55 2.78
C ASN A 374 -21.07 12.16 3.08
N LEU A 375 -21.13 13.44 3.47
CA LEU A 375 -22.38 14.20 3.56
C LEU A 375 -23.11 14.23 2.22
N ALA A 376 -22.41 14.59 1.13
CA ALA A 376 -23.00 14.61 -0.22
C ALA A 376 -23.54 13.24 -0.65
N VAL A 377 -22.87 12.16 -0.27
CA VAL A 377 -23.39 10.80 -0.50
C VAL A 377 -24.70 10.57 0.25
N CYS A 378 -24.79 10.97 1.52
CA CYS A 378 -26.04 10.84 2.28
C CYS A 378 -27.17 11.69 1.68
N LEU A 379 -26.87 12.92 1.27
CA LEU A 379 -27.80 13.82 0.59
C LEU A 379 -28.31 13.21 -0.72
N LEU A 380 -27.46 12.49 -1.46
CA LEU A 380 -27.87 11.76 -2.66
C LEU A 380 -28.88 10.65 -2.30
N TYR A 381 -28.61 9.85 -1.26
CA TYR A 381 -29.53 8.78 -0.81
C TYR A 381 -30.88 9.31 -0.30
N THR A 382 -30.93 10.54 0.22
CA THR A 382 -32.18 11.20 0.64
C THR A 382 -32.85 12.03 -0.46
N GLY A 383 -32.29 12.06 -1.67
CA GLY A 383 -32.85 12.75 -2.83
C GLY A 383 -32.57 14.26 -2.90
N GLN A 384 -31.68 14.79 -2.06
CA GLN A 384 -31.27 16.20 -2.01
C GLN A 384 -30.13 16.48 -2.99
N LEU A 385 -30.36 16.21 -4.27
CA LEU A 385 -29.33 16.24 -5.32
C LEU A 385 -28.70 17.62 -5.53
N ASP A 386 -29.47 18.71 -5.41
CA ASP A 386 -28.95 20.07 -5.60
C ASP A 386 -27.94 20.46 -4.51
N GLU A 387 -28.22 20.09 -3.25
CA GLU A 387 -27.31 20.32 -2.13
C GLU A 387 -26.05 19.46 -2.26
N ALA A 388 -26.22 18.17 -2.60
CA ALA A 388 -25.09 17.27 -2.87
C ALA A 388 -24.19 17.81 -3.98
N ARG A 389 -24.77 18.30 -5.09
CA ARG A 389 -24.04 18.91 -6.20
C ARG A 389 -23.21 20.11 -5.74
N GLN A 390 -23.85 21.09 -5.09
CA GLN A 390 -23.19 22.32 -4.65
C GLN A 390 -22.05 22.01 -3.69
N LEU A 391 -22.26 21.07 -2.77
CA LEU A 391 -21.25 20.66 -1.81
C LEU A 391 -20.03 20.04 -2.51
N LEU A 392 -20.22 19.11 -3.45
CA LEU A 392 -19.13 18.49 -4.20
C LEU A 392 -18.40 19.50 -5.12
N GLU A 393 -19.13 20.36 -5.82
CA GLU A 393 -18.55 21.42 -6.66
C GLU A 393 -17.70 22.39 -5.82
N SER A 394 -18.13 22.70 -4.59
CA SER A 394 -17.37 23.56 -3.68
C SER A 394 -16.02 22.95 -3.27
N GLN A 395 -15.97 21.62 -3.07
CA GLN A 395 -14.72 20.94 -2.75
C GLN A 395 -13.74 20.94 -3.94
N VAL A 396 -14.27 20.75 -5.15
CA VAL A 396 -13.46 20.88 -6.38
C VAL A 396 -12.92 22.29 -6.57
N ALA A 397 -13.74 23.30 -6.31
CA ALA A 397 -13.32 24.70 -6.33
C ALA A 397 -12.26 25.01 -5.25
N ALA A 398 -12.32 24.33 -4.11
CA ALA A 398 -11.32 24.38 -3.04
C ALA A 398 -10.06 23.53 -3.31
N ASN A 399 -9.84 23.12 -4.57
CA ASN A 399 -8.64 22.39 -5.00
C ASN A 399 -8.56 20.93 -4.48
N HIS A 400 -9.69 20.33 -4.08
CA HIS A 400 -9.78 18.89 -3.79
C HIS A 400 -10.23 18.11 -5.02
N SER A 401 -9.64 16.95 -5.28
CA SER A 401 -10.03 16.14 -6.44
C SER A 401 -9.78 14.64 -6.29
N PHE A 402 -9.79 14.08 -5.09
CA PHE A 402 -9.60 12.62 -4.93
C PHE A 402 -10.68 11.80 -5.69
N THR A 403 -10.35 10.57 -6.08
CA THR A 403 -11.14 9.77 -7.04
C THR A 403 -12.63 9.66 -6.68
N SER A 404 -12.97 9.39 -5.42
CA SER A 404 -14.38 9.26 -5.02
C SER A 404 -15.16 10.57 -5.14
N LEU A 405 -14.53 11.73 -4.92
CA LEU A 405 -15.16 13.05 -5.12
C LEU A 405 -15.56 13.26 -6.58
N ILE A 406 -14.66 12.96 -7.51
CA ILE A 406 -14.90 13.11 -8.95
C ILE A 406 -15.98 12.13 -9.41
N PHE A 407 -15.88 10.88 -8.99
CA PHE A 407 -16.83 9.85 -9.36
C PHE A 407 -18.25 10.18 -8.86
N ASN A 408 -18.37 10.64 -7.63
CA ASN A 408 -19.66 11.02 -7.06
C ASN A 408 -20.22 12.29 -7.68
N LEU A 409 -19.41 13.31 -7.95
CA LEU A 409 -19.87 14.51 -8.67
C LEU A 409 -20.31 14.18 -10.10
N SER A 410 -19.55 13.33 -10.80
CA SER A 410 -19.91 12.84 -12.13
C SER A 410 -21.23 12.06 -12.11
N THR A 411 -21.48 11.29 -11.04
CA THR A 411 -22.76 10.60 -10.81
C THR A 411 -23.90 11.60 -10.58
N VAL A 412 -23.70 12.63 -9.76
CA VAL A 412 -24.70 13.68 -9.53
C VAL A 412 -25.04 14.39 -10.85
N TYR A 413 -24.05 14.70 -11.70
CA TYR A 413 -24.29 15.29 -13.02
C TYR A 413 -25.16 14.42 -13.93
N GLU A 414 -24.97 13.08 -13.92
CA GLU A 414 -25.84 12.15 -14.66
C GLU A 414 -27.29 12.16 -14.15
N LEU A 415 -27.48 12.32 -12.84
CA LEU A 415 -28.79 12.26 -12.21
C LEU A 415 -29.57 13.57 -12.34
N CYS A 416 -28.89 14.72 -12.42
CA CYS A 416 -29.53 16.03 -12.32
C CYS A 416 -29.42 16.90 -13.58
N SER A 417 -28.82 16.44 -14.68
CA SER A 417 -28.60 17.28 -15.86
C SER A 417 -28.63 16.54 -17.19
N ASP A 418 -29.39 17.07 -18.16
CA ASP A 418 -29.38 16.61 -19.56
C ASP A 418 -28.05 16.90 -20.28
N ASN A 419 -27.22 17.81 -19.73
CA ASN A 419 -25.91 18.19 -20.27
C ASN A 419 -24.75 17.55 -19.47
N ALA A 420 -24.97 16.40 -18.83
CA ALA A 420 -23.99 15.74 -17.97
C ALA A 420 -22.62 15.55 -18.63
N GLY A 421 -22.57 15.18 -19.92
CA GLY A 421 -21.31 15.01 -20.66
C GLY A 421 -20.48 16.30 -20.74
N GLN A 422 -21.12 17.45 -20.93
CA GLN A 422 -20.43 18.74 -20.96
C GLN A 422 -19.90 19.10 -19.57
N LEU A 423 -20.68 18.88 -18.51
CA LEU A 423 -20.28 19.15 -17.13
C LEU A 423 -19.08 18.29 -16.70
N LYS A 424 -19.08 17.00 -17.05
CA LYS A 424 -17.94 16.09 -16.82
C LYS A 424 -16.69 16.53 -17.57
N GLY A 425 -16.83 16.97 -18.83
CA GLY A 425 -15.72 17.53 -19.60
C GLY A 425 -15.16 18.82 -18.99
N GLN A 426 -16.04 19.70 -18.47
CA GLN A 426 -15.63 20.91 -17.74
C GLN A 426 -14.95 20.57 -16.42
N LEU A 427 -15.45 19.58 -15.68
CA LEU A 427 -14.83 19.09 -14.46
C LEU A 427 -13.39 18.63 -14.71
N ALA A 428 -13.14 17.86 -15.76
CA ALA A 428 -11.79 17.46 -16.17
C ALA A 428 -10.89 18.68 -16.49
N ALA A 429 -11.43 19.68 -17.18
CA ALA A 429 -10.70 20.91 -17.51
C ALA A 429 -10.44 21.83 -16.30
N THR A 430 -11.27 21.76 -15.26
CA THR A 430 -11.05 22.45 -13.99
C THR A 430 -9.95 21.76 -13.19
N ILE A 431 -10.02 20.43 -13.07
CA ILE A 431 -9.02 19.62 -12.36
C ILE A 431 -7.64 19.74 -13.01
N SER A 432 -7.55 19.83 -14.34
CA SER A 432 -6.26 20.00 -15.03
C SER A 432 -5.52 21.30 -14.68
N LYS A 433 -6.21 22.27 -14.05
CA LYS A 433 -5.65 23.57 -13.63
C LYS A 433 -5.40 23.66 -12.13
N GLN A 434 -5.75 22.62 -11.37
CA GLN A 434 -5.52 22.56 -9.93
C GLN A 434 -4.01 22.49 -9.62
N HIS A 435 -3.62 22.95 -8.43
CA HIS A 435 -2.23 22.85 -8.01
C HIS A 435 -1.82 21.39 -7.85
N LEU A 436 -0.64 21.04 -8.34
CA LEU A 436 -0.09 19.70 -8.27
C LEU A 436 0.23 19.38 -6.80
N SER A 437 -0.39 18.32 -6.28
CA SER A 437 -0.03 17.72 -5.00
C SER A 437 0.18 16.22 -5.25
N GLY A 438 1.29 15.65 -4.77
CA GLY A 438 1.63 14.24 -4.98
C GLY A 438 0.64 13.23 -4.41
N GLN A 439 -0.36 13.71 -3.66
CA GLN A 439 -1.47 12.90 -3.15
C GLN A 439 -2.58 12.67 -4.18
N THR A 440 -2.60 13.43 -5.27
CA THR A 440 -3.60 13.31 -6.34
C THR A 440 -3.00 12.67 -7.59
N ASN A 441 -3.54 11.54 -8.03
CA ASN A 441 -3.27 11.02 -9.37
C ASN A 441 -3.83 12.03 -10.39
N LEU A 442 -2.97 12.56 -11.27
CA LEU A 442 -3.36 13.51 -12.32
C LEU A 442 -3.54 12.85 -13.69
N ASP A 443 -3.07 11.62 -13.85
CA ASP A 443 -3.28 10.79 -15.03
C ASP A 443 -4.56 9.95 -14.86
N ARG A 444 -5.67 10.61 -14.53
CA ARG A 444 -6.96 9.96 -14.24
C ARG A 444 -7.62 9.43 -15.49
N SER A 445 -8.28 8.28 -15.36
CA SER A 445 -8.98 7.64 -16.47
C SER A 445 -10.36 8.28 -16.72
N ASN A 446 -10.92 8.07 -17.91
CA ASN A 446 -12.28 8.43 -18.28
C ASN A 446 -13.30 7.77 -17.34
N ALA A 447 -12.99 6.59 -16.78
CA ALA A 447 -13.85 5.89 -15.83
C ALA A 447 -14.09 6.70 -14.55
N ASP A 448 -13.10 7.44 -14.06
CA ASP A 448 -13.25 8.31 -12.87
C ASP A 448 -14.28 9.42 -13.10
N PHE A 449 -14.41 9.88 -14.36
CA PHE A 449 -15.35 10.92 -14.79
C PHE A 449 -16.65 10.34 -15.37
N LYS A 450 -16.77 9.01 -15.47
CA LYS A 450 -17.83 8.33 -16.21
C LYS A 450 -18.01 8.87 -17.64
N LEU A 451 -16.90 9.04 -18.36
CA LEU A 451 -16.84 9.52 -19.75
C LEU A 451 -16.78 8.40 -20.78
#